data_AF-A0A838EZF0-F1
#
_entry.id   AF-A0A838EZF0-F1
#
_cell.length_a   1.000
_cell.length_b   1.000
_cell.length_c   1.000
_cell.angle_alpha   90.00
_cell.angle_beta   90.00
_cell.angle_gamma   90.00
#
_symmetry.space_group_name_H-M   'P 1'
#
loop_
_entity.id
_entity.type
_entity.pdbx_description
1 polymer ?
#
loop_
_entity_poly.entity_id
_entity_poly.type
_entity_poly.pdbx_seq_one_letter_code
_entity_poly.pdbx_strand_id
1 'polypeptide(L)'
;MKLVTIALLAFLVQPGFASETVKGAKKDLEVFKQDMAVELKEVEKKLEVLSVKAAKKSDKAYTETVKDLTEKREKLRKELNTLEADSKGKWKKAKSDIASSLNSLNEKIQKALKD
;
A
#
# COMPACT_ATOMS: atom_id res chain seq x y z
N MET A 1 47.75 43.85 32.04
CA MET A 1 46.88 43.37 30.95
C MET A 1 47.67 42.37 30.09
N LYS A 2 47.28 41.10 30.09
CA LYS A 2 47.83 40.06 29.20
C LYS A 2 46.64 39.30 28.62
N LEU A 3 46.69 39.11 27.30
CA LEU A 3 45.62 38.66 26.43
C LEU A 3 45.16 37.23 26.77
N VAL A 4 43.85 37.06 26.79
CA VAL A 4 43.13 35.79 26.93
C VAL A 4 43.35 34.93 25.69
N THR A 5 43.96 33.75 25.84
CA THR A 5 43.99 32.72 24.80
C THR A 5 42.71 31.90 24.91
N ILE A 6 41.72 32.22 24.08
CA ILE A 6 40.50 31.41 23.94
C ILE A 6 40.86 30.19 23.10
N ALA A 7 40.97 29.04 23.77
CA ALA A 7 41.02 27.74 23.10
C ALA A 7 39.65 27.48 22.45
N LEU A 8 39.61 27.58 21.13
CA LEU A 8 38.45 27.26 20.32
C LEU A 8 38.21 25.74 20.38
N LEU A 9 37.27 25.30 21.22
CA LEU A 9 36.70 23.96 21.14
C LEU A 9 36.05 23.80 19.76
N ALA A 10 36.68 23.01 18.89
CA ALA A 10 36.06 22.50 17.68
C ALA A 10 35.00 21.46 18.08
N PHE A 11 33.80 21.95 18.42
CA PHE A 11 32.65 21.10 18.68
C PHE A 11 32.18 20.49 17.35
N LEU A 12 32.09 19.16 17.38
CA LEU A 12 31.57 18.28 16.34
C LEU A 12 30.27 18.79 15.73
N VAL A 13 30.22 18.94 14.42
CA VAL A 13 28.95 18.90 13.68
C VAL A 13 29.08 17.84 12.60
N GLN A 14 28.74 16.60 12.94
CA GLN A 14 28.49 15.56 11.95
C GLN A 14 27.17 15.91 11.22
N PRO A 15 27.11 15.92 9.89
CA PRO A 15 25.85 16.09 9.16
C PRO A 15 25.07 14.77 9.20
N GLY A 16 24.32 14.55 10.28
CA GLY A 16 23.35 13.46 10.40
C GLY A 16 22.05 13.76 9.67
N PHE A 17 22.06 13.94 8.35
CA PHE A 17 20.83 14.25 7.56
C PHE A 17 20.26 13.07 6.76
N ALA A 18 20.84 11.87 6.87
CA ALA A 18 20.37 10.70 6.10
C ALA A 18 19.41 9.77 6.87
N SER A 19 19.32 9.86 8.21
CA SER A 19 18.60 8.85 9.01
C SER A 19 17.09 9.07 9.08
N GLU A 20 16.62 10.31 9.10
CA GLU A 20 15.19 10.62 9.32
C GLU A 20 14.34 10.32 8.08
N THR A 21 14.87 10.59 6.89
CA THR A 21 14.11 10.44 5.63
C THR A 21 13.79 8.98 5.30
N VAL A 22 14.71 8.05 5.60
CA VAL A 22 14.51 6.61 5.37
C VAL A 22 13.61 6.01 6.46
N LYS A 23 13.77 6.42 7.72
CA LYS A 23 12.89 5.98 8.82
C LYS A 23 11.43 6.42 8.60
N GLY A 24 11.23 7.66 8.13
CA GLY A 24 9.89 8.17 7.79
C GLY A 24 9.23 7.40 6.66
N ALA A 25 9.96 7.08 5.59
CA ALA A 25 9.44 6.31 4.46
C ALA A 25 9.07 4.86 4.84
N LYS A 26 9.87 4.21 5.69
CA LYS A 26 9.56 2.86 6.21
C LYS A 26 8.29 2.86 7.05
N LYS A 27 8.11 3.85 7.93
CA LYS A 27 6.90 3.97 8.74
C LYS A 27 5.66 4.24 7.88
N ASP A 28 5.76 5.13 6.89
CA ASP A 28 4.64 5.39 5.95
C ASP A 28 4.29 4.14 5.13
N LEU A 29 5.29 3.34 4.74
CA LEU A 29 5.07 2.04 4.10
C LEU A 29 4.32 1.07 5.02
N GLU A 30 4.73 0.93 6.27
CA GLU A 30 4.08 0.03 7.24
C GLU A 30 2.61 0.41 7.45
N VAL A 31 2.33 1.70 7.66
CA VAL A 31 0.96 2.23 7.79
C VAL A 31 0.18 1.96 6.52
N PHE A 32 0.75 2.28 5.35
CA PHE A 32 0.08 2.01 4.08
C PHE A 32 -0.23 0.52 3.88
N LYS A 33 0.69 -0.39 4.23
CA LYS A 33 0.42 -1.83 4.15
C LYS A 33 -0.72 -2.26 5.08
N GLN A 34 -0.80 -1.67 6.28
CA GLN A 34 -1.89 -1.95 7.22
C GLN A 34 -3.24 -1.47 6.67
N ASP A 35 -3.31 -0.22 6.18
CA ASP A 35 -4.53 0.36 5.62
C ASP A 35 -5.04 -0.47 4.43
N MET A 36 -4.15 -0.78 3.49
CA MET A 36 -4.50 -1.59 2.32
C MET A 36 -4.85 -3.03 2.68
N ALA A 37 -4.26 -3.60 3.72
CA ALA A 37 -4.64 -4.93 4.21
C ALA A 37 -6.06 -4.94 4.81
N VAL A 38 -6.49 -3.85 5.46
CA VAL A 38 -7.88 -3.70 5.93
C VAL A 38 -8.83 -3.64 4.74
N GLU A 39 -8.54 -2.78 3.75
CA GLU A 39 -9.38 -2.66 2.56
C GLU A 39 -9.43 -3.96 1.73
N LEU A 40 -8.31 -4.69 1.60
CA LEU A 40 -8.28 -6.00 0.94
C LEU A 40 -9.15 -7.04 1.65
N LYS A 41 -9.23 -7.02 2.98
CA LYS A 41 -10.15 -7.88 3.73
C LYS A 41 -11.61 -7.54 3.48
N GLU A 42 -11.95 -6.27 3.29
CA GLU A 42 -13.31 -5.89 2.92
C GLU A 42 -13.67 -6.35 1.52
N VAL A 43 -12.74 -6.20 0.57
CA VAL A 43 -12.84 -6.72 -0.79
C VAL A 43 -13.02 -8.24 -0.78
N GLU A 44 -12.26 -8.97 0.04
CA GLU A 44 -12.38 -10.41 0.24
C GLU A 44 -13.79 -10.82 0.67
N LYS A 45 -14.35 -10.19 1.71
CA LYS A 45 -15.73 -10.45 2.16
C LYS A 45 -16.76 -10.21 1.06
N LYS A 46 -16.60 -9.14 0.27
CA LYS A 46 -17.50 -8.85 -0.85
C LYS A 46 -17.37 -9.91 -1.97
N LEU A 47 -16.16 -10.40 -2.24
CA LEU A 47 -15.92 -11.48 -3.20
C LEU A 47 -16.54 -12.81 -2.75
N GLU A 48 -16.52 -13.12 -1.45
CA GLU A 48 -17.21 -14.29 -0.90
C GLU A 48 -18.73 -14.21 -1.17
N VAL A 49 -19.34 -13.05 -0.93
CA VAL A 49 -20.76 -12.82 -1.24
C VAL A 49 -21.04 -13.00 -2.74
N LEU A 50 -20.19 -12.45 -3.60
CA LEU A 50 -20.30 -12.62 -5.05
C LEU A 50 -20.15 -14.10 -5.46
N SER A 51 -19.23 -14.84 -4.86
CA SER A 51 -19.02 -16.26 -5.14
C SER A 51 -20.27 -17.09 -4.82
N VAL A 52 -20.90 -16.82 -3.67
CA VAL A 52 -22.17 -17.45 -3.30
C VAL A 52 -23.29 -17.08 -4.29
N LYS A 53 -23.37 -15.82 -4.73
CA LYS A 53 -24.34 -15.40 -5.76
C LYS A 53 -24.08 -16.11 -7.10
N ALA A 54 -22.82 -16.25 -7.50
CA ALA A 54 -22.42 -16.94 -8.73
C ALA A 54 -22.88 -18.39 -8.73
N ALA A 55 -22.60 -19.10 -7.64
CA ALA A 55 -23.01 -20.48 -7.46
C ALA A 55 -24.54 -20.65 -7.50
N LYS A 56 -25.29 -19.70 -6.93
CA LYS A 56 -26.77 -19.72 -6.95
C LYS A 56 -27.36 -19.45 -8.33
N LYS A 57 -26.77 -18.53 -9.10
CA LYS A 57 -27.25 -18.17 -10.44
C LYS A 57 -26.87 -19.22 -11.49
N SER A 58 -25.93 -20.13 -11.20
CA SER A 58 -25.34 -21.08 -12.17
C SER A 58 -24.87 -20.39 -13.46
N ASP A 59 -24.50 -19.11 -13.35
CA ASP A 59 -24.11 -18.28 -14.47
C ASP A 59 -22.58 -18.37 -14.66
N LYS A 60 -22.19 -18.92 -15.80
CA LYS A 60 -20.78 -19.09 -16.16
C LYS A 60 -20.06 -17.75 -16.30
N ALA A 61 -20.69 -16.74 -16.90
CA ALA A 61 -20.07 -15.42 -17.09
C ALA A 61 -19.84 -14.72 -15.74
N TYR A 62 -20.80 -14.88 -14.83
CA TYR A 62 -20.67 -14.35 -13.47
C TYR A 62 -19.59 -15.09 -12.67
N THR A 63 -19.46 -16.41 -12.85
CA THR A 63 -18.39 -17.21 -12.24
C THR A 63 -17.00 -16.80 -12.73
N GLU A 64 -16.85 -16.56 -14.04
CA GLU A 64 -15.61 -16.05 -14.63
C GLU A 64 -15.27 -14.65 -14.11
N THR A 65 -16.27 -13.79 -13.91
CA THR A 65 -16.10 -12.46 -13.31
C THR A 65 -15.58 -12.56 -11.88
N VAL A 66 -16.15 -13.45 -11.05
CA VAL A 66 -15.68 -13.66 -9.66
C VAL A 66 -14.24 -14.17 -9.64
N LYS A 67 -13.89 -15.08 -10.57
CA LYS A 67 -12.52 -15.60 -10.70
C LYS A 67 -11.53 -14.48 -11.04
N ASP A 68 -11.82 -13.66 -12.04
CA ASP A 68 -10.97 -12.53 -12.46
C ASP A 68 -10.76 -11.52 -11.30
N LEU A 69 -11.82 -11.18 -10.57
CA LEU A 69 -11.72 -10.25 -9.44
C LEU A 69 -10.90 -10.85 -8.29
N THR A 70 -11.00 -12.16 -8.07
CA THR A 70 -10.20 -12.89 -7.06
C THR A 70 -8.73 -12.89 -7.44
N GLU A 71 -8.39 -13.16 -8.70
CA GLU A 71 -7.01 -13.12 -9.19
C GLU A 71 -6.41 -11.72 -9.07
N LYS A 72 -7.19 -10.67 -9.38
CA LYS A 72 -6.78 -9.27 -9.18
C LYS A 72 -6.50 -8.95 -7.71
N ARG A 73 -7.35 -9.41 -6.79
CA ARG A 73 -7.13 -9.26 -5.34
C ARG A 73 -5.83 -9.91 -4.90
N GLU A 74 -5.57 -11.14 -5.34
CA GLU A 74 -4.36 -11.87 -4.98
C GLU A 74 -3.10 -11.25 -5.58
N LYS A 75 -3.17 -10.73 -6.81
CA LYS A 75 -2.09 -9.95 -7.41
C LYS A 75 -1.77 -8.70 -6.59
N LEU A 76 -2.80 -7.92 -6.23
CA LEU A 76 -2.62 -6.71 -5.43
C LEU A 76 -2.03 -7.01 -4.05
N ARG A 77 -2.49 -8.10 -3.40
CA ARG A 77 -1.92 -8.58 -2.13
C ARG A 77 -0.43 -8.92 -2.26
N LYS A 78 -0.04 -9.60 -3.35
CA LYS A 78 1.37 -9.91 -3.62
C LYS A 78 2.20 -8.64 -3.81
N GLU A 79 1.71 -7.71 -4.64
CA GLU A 79 2.37 -6.42 -4.88
C GLU A 79 2.58 -5.65 -3.57
N LEU A 80 1.57 -5.63 -2.69
CA LEU A 80 1.65 -5.00 -1.38
C LEU A 80 2.72 -5.62 -0.48
N ASN A 81 2.81 -6.95 -0.48
CA ASN A 81 3.79 -7.67 0.33
C ASN A 81 5.22 -7.41 -0.15
N THR A 82 5.43 -7.37 -1.47
CA THR A 82 6.74 -7.09 -2.09
C THR A 82 7.13 -5.62 -2.10
N LEU A 83 6.23 -4.73 -1.67
CA LEU A 83 6.46 -3.30 -1.72
C LEU A 83 7.53 -2.87 -0.72
N GLU A 84 8.52 -2.12 -1.21
CA GLU A 84 9.61 -1.56 -0.42
C GLU A 84 9.62 -0.02 -0.51
N ALA A 85 10.09 0.62 0.55
CA ALA A 85 10.15 2.07 0.67
C ALA A 85 11.42 2.59 0.00
N ASP A 86 11.47 2.48 -1.32
CA ASP A 86 12.54 3.07 -2.14
C ASP A 86 12.41 4.59 -2.20
N SER A 87 13.38 5.27 -2.80
CA SER A 87 13.42 6.74 -2.94
C SER A 87 12.04 7.39 -3.17
N LYS A 88 11.78 8.53 -2.49
CA LYS A 88 10.46 9.17 -2.36
C LYS A 88 9.61 9.23 -3.64
N GLY A 89 10.22 9.42 -4.82
CA GLY A 89 9.52 9.46 -6.10
C GLY A 89 8.90 8.12 -6.51
N LYS A 90 9.62 7.01 -6.31
CA LYS A 90 9.11 5.65 -6.57
C LYS A 90 8.04 5.27 -5.56
N TRP A 91 8.26 5.59 -4.28
CA TRP A 91 7.31 5.32 -3.21
C TRP A 91 5.95 5.99 -3.45
N LYS A 92 5.93 7.30 -3.75
CA LYS A 92 4.67 8.03 -4.00
C LYS A 92 3.90 7.46 -5.19
N LYS A 93 4.61 7.10 -6.26
CA LYS A 93 4.00 6.48 -7.44
C LYS A 93 3.40 5.12 -7.11
N ALA A 94 4.15 4.26 -6.42
CA ALA A 94 3.65 2.94 -6.03
C ALA A 94 2.41 3.02 -5.13
N LYS A 95 2.39 3.94 -4.15
CA LYS A 95 1.22 4.22 -3.32
C LYS A 95 -0.01 4.57 -4.16
N SER A 96 0.16 5.45 -5.15
CA SER A 96 -0.91 5.86 -6.06
C SER A 96 -1.40 4.71 -6.95
N ASP A 97 -0.48 3.92 -7.51
CA ASP A 97 -0.80 2.84 -8.45
C ASP A 97 -1.56 1.71 -7.73
N ILE A 98 -1.18 1.38 -6.49
CA ILE A 98 -1.87 0.39 -5.64
C ILE A 98 -3.25 0.90 -5.23
N ALA A 99 -3.37 2.14 -4.74
CA ALA A 99 -4.64 2.71 -4.32
C ALA A 99 -5.65 2.77 -5.49
N SER A 100 -5.17 3.16 -6.68
CA SER A 100 -5.98 3.16 -7.90
C SER A 100 -6.47 1.75 -8.28
N SER A 101 -5.57 0.76 -8.21
CA SER A 101 -5.92 -0.64 -8.51
C SER A 101 -6.95 -1.21 -7.52
N LEU A 102 -6.82 -0.88 -6.24
CA LEU A 102 -7.76 -1.28 -5.20
C LEU A 102 -9.13 -0.63 -5.39
N ASN A 103 -9.16 0.67 -5.69
CA ASN A 103 -10.40 1.39 -5.97
C ASN A 103 -11.11 0.78 -7.19
N SER A 104 -10.39 0.54 -8.29
CA SER A 104 -10.94 -0.09 -9.49
C SER A 104 -11.49 -1.50 -9.20
N LEU A 105 -10.81 -2.28 -8.36
CA LEU A 105 -11.28 -3.59 -7.93
C LEU A 105 -12.59 -3.47 -7.12
N ASN A 106 -12.63 -2.57 -6.14
CA ASN A 106 -13.81 -2.33 -5.32
C ASN A 106 -15.01 -1.84 -6.16
N GLU A 107 -14.80 -0.94 -7.12
CA GLU A 107 -15.84 -0.47 -8.05
C GLU A 107 -16.42 -1.62 -8.88
N LYS A 108 -15.58 -2.49 -9.44
CA LYS A 108 -16.03 -3.67 -10.21
C LYS A 108 -16.82 -4.64 -9.34
N ILE A 109 -16.37 -4.88 -8.11
CA ILE A 109 -17.08 -5.72 -7.14
C ILE A 109 -18.44 -5.12 -6.79
N GLN A 110 -18.50 -3.80 -6.52
CA GLN A 110 -19.76 -3.13 -6.22
C GLN A 110 -20.73 -3.18 -7.39
N LYS A 111 -20.24 -3.03 -8.62
CA LYS A 111 -21.06 -3.18 -9.83
C LYS A 111 -21.61 -4.61 -9.92
N ALA A 112 -20.75 -5.62 -9.82
CA ALA A 112 -21.17 -7.02 -9.86
C ALA A 112 -22.14 -7.40 -8.73
N LEU A 113 -22.06 -6.73 -7.57
CA LEU A 113 -22.97 -6.98 -6.44
C LEU A 113 -24.38 -6.43 -6.68
N LYS A 114 -24.53 -5.41 -7.53
CA LYS A 114 -25.83 -4.81 -7.90
C LYS A 114 -26.55 -5.60 -8.98
N ASP A 115 -25.80 -6.33 -9.81
CA ASP A 115 -26.29 -7.21 -10.88
C ASP A 115 -26.78 -8.57 -10.32
#